data_AF-A0AA96FJ46-F1
#
_entry.id   AF-A0AA96FJ46-F1
#
_cell.length_a   1.000
_cell.length_b   1.000
_cell.length_c   1.000
_cell.angle_alpha   90.00
_cell.angle_beta   90.00
_cell.angle_gamma   90.00
#
_symmetry.space_group_name_H-M   'P 1'
#
loop_
_entity.id
_entity.type
_entity.pdbx_description
1 polymer ?
#
loop_
_entity_poly.entity_id
_entity_poly.type
_entity_poly.pdbx_seq_one_letter_code
_entity_poly.pdbx_strand_id
1 'polypeptide(L)'
;MQGTAEMIAARFPVTPVDLSALFLREFRHLVEEKGQDWRTVLRADAASAPGRVKPGLATFVRVVWQRVAEDLAARSTEPRTVLFLHDAGLIARYWDEGGRTFLVTLQGAARRPSEGPHGLWLLCPMESRTQDPHLDGQPVEALRNDGELAYLDGEFLKQPA
;
A
#
# COMPACT_ATOMS: atom_id res chain seq x y z
N MET A 1 3.53 -17.08 -15.57
CA MET A 1 2.73 -15.94 -16.09
C MET A 1 3.11 -14.74 -15.27
N GLN A 2 3.31 -13.60 -15.92
CA GLN A 2 3.54 -12.31 -15.27
C GLN A 2 2.24 -11.88 -14.56
N GLY A 3 2.31 -11.38 -13.33
CA GLY A 3 1.13 -10.91 -12.60
C GLY A 3 0.63 -9.55 -13.12
N THR A 4 -0.58 -9.17 -12.70
CA THR A 4 -1.23 -7.90 -13.12
C THR A 4 -0.36 -6.68 -12.80
N ALA A 5 0.29 -6.67 -11.63
CA ALA A 5 1.13 -5.56 -11.21
C ALA A 5 2.35 -5.40 -12.13
N GLU A 6 3.01 -6.51 -12.47
CA GLU A 6 4.17 -6.50 -13.35
C GLU A 6 3.80 -6.11 -14.78
N MET A 7 2.60 -6.47 -15.26
CA MET A 7 2.11 -6.01 -16.57
C MET A 7 1.88 -4.50 -16.61
N ILE A 8 1.27 -3.92 -15.56
CA ILE A 8 1.06 -2.47 -15.45
C ILE A 8 2.41 -1.75 -15.42
N ALA A 9 3.33 -2.23 -14.58
CA ALA A 9 4.65 -1.62 -14.43
C ALA A 9 5.50 -1.68 -15.71
N ALA A 10 5.32 -2.71 -16.54
CA ALA A 10 6.00 -2.81 -17.83
C ALA A 10 5.45 -1.82 -18.88
N ARG A 11 4.15 -1.49 -18.80
CA ARG A 11 3.44 -0.71 -19.82
C ARG A 11 3.39 0.78 -19.54
N PHE A 12 3.46 1.18 -18.27
CA PHE A 12 3.31 2.57 -17.85
C PHE A 12 4.58 3.07 -17.14
N PRO A 13 4.91 4.36 -17.24
CA PRO A 13 6.07 4.95 -16.58
C PRO A 13 5.80 5.18 -15.09
N VAL A 14 5.60 4.08 -14.36
CA VAL A 14 5.33 4.07 -12.92
C VAL A 14 6.44 3.36 -12.17
N THR A 15 6.65 3.72 -10.91
CA THR A 15 7.57 3.03 -10.00
C THR A 15 6.78 2.01 -9.19
N PRO A 16 6.84 0.70 -9.53
CA PRO A 16 6.11 -0.32 -8.80
C PRO A 16 6.65 -0.50 -7.38
N VAL A 17 5.75 -0.68 -6.42
CA VAL A 17 6.08 -1.01 -5.04
C VAL A 17 5.13 -2.10 -4.55
N ASP A 18 5.70 -3.28 -4.27
CA ASP A 18 5.05 -4.29 -3.43
C ASP A 18 5.01 -3.75 -2.00
N LEU A 19 3.84 -3.26 -1.60
CA LEU A 19 3.68 -2.60 -0.32
C LEU A 19 3.81 -3.60 0.84
N SER A 20 3.33 -4.83 0.65
CA SER A 20 3.45 -5.87 1.67
C SER A 20 4.89 -6.29 1.90
N ALA A 21 5.68 -6.48 0.84
CA ALA A 21 7.09 -6.81 0.97
C ALA A 21 7.88 -5.66 1.63
N LEU A 22 7.61 -4.42 1.24
CA LEU A 22 8.20 -3.23 1.86
C LEU A 22 7.87 -3.15 3.36
N PHE A 23 6.58 -3.24 3.71
CA PHE A 23 6.14 -3.22 5.10
C PHE A 23 6.80 -4.33 5.92
N LEU A 24 6.80 -5.57 5.43
CA LEU A 24 7.38 -6.71 6.13
C LEU A 24 8.91 -6.60 6.29
N ARG A 25 9.60 -5.98 5.34
CA ARG A 25 11.03 -5.68 5.45
C ARG A 25 11.28 -4.71 6.60
N GLU A 26 10.60 -3.56 6.60
CA GLU A 26 10.75 -2.56 7.67
C GLU A 26 10.31 -3.09 9.04
N PHE A 27 9.30 -3.96 9.06
CA PHE A 27 8.86 -4.60 10.29
C PHE A 27 9.91 -5.56 10.85
N ARG A 28 10.52 -6.39 9.99
CA ARG A 28 11.61 -7.28 10.43
C ARG A 28 12.81 -6.49 10.95
N HIS A 29 13.21 -5.41 10.27
CA HIS A 29 14.28 -4.52 10.75
C HIS A 29 13.96 -3.93 12.13
N LEU A 30 12.75 -3.39 12.31
CA LEU A 30 12.34 -2.82 13.60
C LEU A 30 12.33 -3.88 14.72
N VAL A 31 11.88 -5.09 14.43
CA VAL A 31 11.88 -6.20 15.41
C VAL A 31 13.30 -6.56 15.84
N GLU A 32 14.22 -6.64 14.89
CA GLU A 32 15.65 -6.89 15.14
C GLU A 32 16.28 -5.78 16.00
N GLU A 33 16.06 -4.51 15.64
CA GLU A 33 16.56 -3.35 16.40
C GLU A 33 16.08 -3.32 17.85
N LYS A 34 14.86 -3.83 18.11
CA LYS A 34 14.28 -3.92 19.46
C LYS A 34 14.64 -5.22 20.19
N GLY A 35 15.49 -6.06 19.60
CA GLY A 35 15.90 -7.34 20.16
C GLY A 35 14.73 -8.29 20.42
N GLN A 36 13.66 -8.18 19.64
CA GLN A 36 12.47 -9.03 19.79
C GLN A 36 12.55 -10.25 18.87
N ASP A 37 11.93 -11.36 19.28
CA ASP A 37 11.80 -12.55 18.43
C ASP A 37 10.65 -12.39 17.43
N TRP A 38 10.95 -12.55 16.13
CA TRP A 38 9.95 -12.53 15.07
C TRP A 38 8.81 -13.52 15.30
N ARG A 39 9.08 -14.69 15.91
CA ARG A 39 8.00 -15.64 16.23
C ARG A 39 7.02 -15.10 17.27
N THR A 40 7.49 -14.29 18.21
CA THR A 40 6.62 -13.64 19.20
C THR A 40 5.70 -12.63 18.52
N VAL A 41 6.23 -11.87 17.56
CA VAL A 41 5.45 -10.93 16.74
C VAL A 41 4.39 -11.68 15.93
N LEU A 42 4.76 -12.76 15.25
CA LEU A 42 3.81 -13.59 14.48
C LEU A 42 2.70 -14.17 15.36
N ARG A 43 3.01 -14.63 16.59
CA ARG A 43 1.97 -15.11 17.53
C ARG A 43 1.05 -13.99 17.99
N ALA A 44 1.58 -12.79 18.22
CA ALA A 44 0.77 -11.63 18.57
C ALA A 44 -0.16 -11.25 17.41
N ASP A 45 0.36 -11.30 16.19
CA ASP A 45 -0.36 -10.95 14.97
C ASP A 45 -1.44 -11.99 14.60
N ALA A 46 -1.12 -13.28 14.66
CA ALA A 46 -2.08 -14.35 14.43
C ALA A 46 -3.23 -14.37 15.46
N ALA A 47 -2.98 -13.86 16.66
CA ALA A 47 -4.00 -13.69 17.70
C ALA A 47 -4.73 -12.34 17.63
N SER A 48 -4.45 -11.52 16.61
CA SER A 48 -5.08 -10.23 16.37
C SER A 48 -6.08 -10.30 15.21
N ALA A 49 -7.01 -9.35 15.17
CA ALA A 49 -7.92 -9.14 14.05
C ALA A 49 -8.00 -7.63 13.77
N PRO A 50 -8.46 -7.19 12.58
CA PRO A 50 -8.73 -5.78 12.32
C PRO A 50 -9.57 -5.15 13.44
N GLY A 51 -9.18 -3.97 13.92
CA GLY A 51 -9.79 -3.27 15.06
C GLY A 51 -9.56 -3.92 16.44
N ARG A 52 -8.83 -5.05 16.50
CA ARG A 52 -8.49 -5.79 17.73
C ARG A 52 -7.03 -6.23 17.71
N VAL A 53 -6.12 -5.33 17.33
CA VAL A 53 -4.68 -5.58 17.35
C VAL A 53 -4.15 -5.46 18.79
N LYS A 54 -3.30 -6.41 19.19
CA LYS A 54 -2.68 -6.36 20.53
C LYS A 54 -1.89 -5.06 20.73
N PRO A 55 -1.98 -4.38 21.88
CA PRO A 55 -1.35 -3.08 22.09
C PRO A 55 0.15 -3.04 21.79
N GLY A 56 0.90 -4.07 22.19
CA GLY A 56 2.33 -4.17 21.90
C GLY A 56 2.62 -4.26 20.40
N LEU A 57 1.82 -5.02 19.65
CA LEU A 57 1.93 -5.14 18.20
C LEU A 57 1.55 -3.82 17.50
N ALA A 58 0.47 -3.18 17.95
CA ALA A 58 0.01 -1.90 17.39
C ALA A 58 1.09 -0.82 17.46
N THR A 59 1.89 -0.77 18.53
CA THR A 59 3.02 0.16 18.65
C THR A 59 4.09 -0.07 17.58
N PHE A 60 4.45 -1.33 17.30
CA PHE A 60 5.40 -1.63 16.23
C PHE A 60 4.83 -1.24 14.87
N VAL A 61 3.59 -1.66 14.56
CA VAL A 61 2.93 -1.39 13.29
C VAL A 61 2.87 0.10 12.95
N ARG A 62 2.55 0.96 13.93
CA ARG A 62 2.54 2.42 13.74
C ARG A 62 3.92 2.96 13.34
N VAL A 63 4.99 2.46 13.93
CA VAL A 63 6.37 2.85 13.58
C VAL A 63 6.76 2.32 12.21
N VAL A 64 6.33 1.10 11.85
CA VAL A 64 6.58 0.54 10.52
C VAL A 64 5.94 1.41 9.44
N TRP A 65 4.70 1.89 9.63
CA TRP A 65 4.06 2.79 8.67
C TRP A 65 4.83 4.09 8.46
N GLN A 66 5.46 4.64 9.50
CA GLN A 66 6.33 5.81 9.37
C GLN A 66 7.55 5.50 8.49
N ARG A 67 8.22 4.37 8.73
CA ARG A 67 9.38 3.95 7.92
C ARG A 67 9.02 3.65 6.47
N VAL A 68 7.86 3.04 6.24
CA VAL A 68 7.34 2.81 4.89
C VAL A 68 7.10 4.14 4.18
N ALA A 69 6.50 5.12 4.85
CA ALA A 69 6.30 6.45 4.27
C ALA A 69 7.63 7.16 3.94
N GLU A 70 8.62 7.04 4.83
CA GLU A 70 9.98 7.57 4.60
C GLU A 70 10.67 6.91 3.39
N ASP A 71 10.59 5.58 3.26
CA ASP A 71 11.13 4.85 2.11
C ASP A 71 10.44 5.26 0.80
N LEU A 72 9.11 5.42 0.82
CA LEU A 72 8.36 5.90 -0.35
C LEU A 72 8.70 7.35 -0.73
N ALA A 73 8.89 8.22 0.27
CA ALA A 73 9.32 9.60 0.04
C ALA A 73 10.72 9.64 -0.59
N ALA A 74 11.65 8.80 -0.11
CA ALA A 74 13.00 8.69 -0.67
C ALA A 74 13.00 8.17 -2.11
N ARG A 75 12.04 7.31 -2.50
CA ARG A 75 11.86 6.87 -3.89
C ARG A 75 11.27 7.95 -4.81
N SER A 76 10.69 9.00 -4.23
CA SER A 76 9.90 10.00 -4.94
C SER A 76 10.61 11.36 -5.05
N THR A 77 11.93 11.39 -4.85
CA THR A 77 12.74 12.61 -4.93
C THR A 77 12.86 13.14 -6.36
N GLU A 78 12.81 12.24 -7.35
CA GLU A 78 12.86 12.62 -8.75
C GLU A 78 11.54 13.26 -9.20
N PRO A 79 11.58 14.39 -9.95
CA PRO A 79 10.39 15.01 -10.48
C PRO A 79 9.55 14.02 -11.30
N ARG A 80 8.22 14.14 -11.22
CA ARG A 80 7.26 13.29 -11.95
C ARG A 80 7.25 11.81 -11.58
N THR A 81 7.86 11.42 -10.46
CA THR A 81 7.74 10.05 -9.96
C THR A 81 6.27 9.73 -9.63
N VAL A 82 5.72 8.72 -10.31
CA VAL A 82 4.41 8.14 -10.01
C VAL A 82 4.63 6.81 -9.30
N LEU A 83 4.23 6.71 -8.04
CA LEU A 83 4.29 5.45 -7.30
C LEU A 83 3.11 4.57 -7.71
N PHE A 84 3.38 3.29 -7.97
CA PHE A 84 2.36 2.28 -8.22
C PHE A 84 2.40 1.23 -7.11
N LEU A 85 1.49 1.35 -6.16
CA LEU A 85 1.37 0.41 -5.04
C LEU A 85 0.52 -0.80 -5.44
N HIS A 86 1.02 -1.99 -5.14
CA HIS A 86 0.28 -3.25 -5.23
C HIS A 86 0.50 -4.08 -3.95
N ASP A 87 -0.26 -5.18 -3.82
CA ASP A 87 -0.26 -6.04 -2.63
C ASP A 87 -0.45 -5.24 -1.33
N ALA A 88 -1.45 -4.36 -1.33
CA ALA A 88 -1.65 -3.35 -0.29
C ALA A 88 -2.58 -3.79 0.87
N GLY A 89 -2.95 -5.08 0.97
CA GLY A 89 -3.90 -5.59 1.96
C GLY A 89 -3.50 -5.31 3.43
N LEU A 90 -2.20 -5.17 3.71
CA LEU A 90 -1.72 -4.81 5.06
C LEU A 90 -2.22 -3.43 5.53
N ILE A 91 -2.56 -2.50 4.62
CA ILE A 91 -3.23 -1.25 4.97
C ILE A 91 -4.54 -1.55 5.69
N ALA A 92 -5.36 -2.44 5.13
CA ALA A 92 -6.66 -2.80 5.68
C ALA A 92 -6.55 -3.67 6.94
N ARG A 93 -5.58 -4.58 6.96
CA ARG A 93 -5.29 -5.40 8.15
C ARG A 93 -4.99 -4.55 9.39
N TYR A 94 -4.25 -3.45 9.19
CA TYR A 94 -3.80 -2.54 10.25
C TYR A 94 -4.40 -1.14 10.11
N TRP A 95 -5.67 -1.10 9.70
CA TRP A 95 -6.37 0.14 9.34
C TRP A 95 -6.31 1.18 10.46
N ASP A 96 -6.64 0.77 11.69
CA ASP A 96 -6.69 1.62 12.88
C ASP A 96 -5.31 1.83 13.52
N GLU A 97 -4.33 1.00 13.17
CA GLU A 97 -2.94 1.07 13.63
C GLU A 97 -2.05 1.88 12.68
N GLY A 98 -2.66 2.77 11.89
CA GLY A 98 -1.97 3.74 11.05
C GLY A 98 -2.13 3.50 9.55
N GLY A 99 -2.69 2.36 9.13
CA GLY A 99 -2.92 2.06 7.70
C GLY A 99 -3.78 3.13 7.02
N ARG A 100 -4.90 3.54 7.65
CA ARG A 100 -5.76 4.61 7.12
C ARG A 100 -5.01 5.93 6.98
N THR A 101 -4.32 6.35 8.05
CA THR A 101 -3.58 7.62 8.08
C THR A 101 -2.46 7.63 7.04
N PHE A 102 -1.75 6.51 6.89
CA PHE A 102 -0.74 6.31 5.85
C PHE A 102 -1.33 6.52 4.46
N LEU A 103 -2.42 5.81 4.14
CA LEU A 103 -3.05 5.89 2.81
C LEU A 103 -3.56 7.30 2.50
N VAL A 104 -4.32 7.92 3.41
CA VAL A 104 -4.88 9.26 3.21
C VAL A 104 -3.78 10.31 3.05
N THR A 105 -2.72 10.22 3.85
CA THR A 105 -1.56 11.13 3.75
C THR A 105 -0.88 10.99 2.40
N LEU A 106 -0.63 9.75 1.95
CA LEU A 106 0.02 9.50 0.67
C LEU A 106 -0.83 9.96 -0.53
N GLN A 107 -2.15 9.74 -0.49
CA GLN A 107 -3.08 10.27 -1.48
C GLN A 107 -3.09 11.79 -1.49
N GLY A 108 -3.07 12.42 -0.31
CA GLY A 108 -3.00 13.87 -0.17
C GLY A 108 -1.75 14.47 -0.79
N ALA A 109 -0.58 13.86 -0.54
CA ALA A 109 0.69 14.28 -1.13
C ALA A 109 0.67 14.13 -2.66
N ALA A 110 0.18 12.98 -3.17
CA ALA A 110 0.09 12.70 -4.60
C ALA A 110 -0.80 13.65 -5.40
N ARG A 111 -1.76 14.31 -4.74
CA ARG A 111 -2.65 15.31 -5.34
C ARG A 111 -2.05 16.73 -5.37
N ARG A 112 -0.89 16.95 -4.74
CA ARG A 112 -0.26 18.27 -4.64
C ARG A 112 0.97 18.35 -5.56
N PRO A 113 0.98 19.25 -6.57
CA PRO A 113 2.11 19.36 -7.50
C PRO A 113 3.46 19.73 -6.87
N SER A 114 3.46 20.31 -5.67
CA SER A 114 4.67 20.74 -4.95
C SER A 114 5.23 19.71 -3.97
N GLU A 115 4.54 18.58 -3.79
CA GLU A 115 4.94 17.50 -2.88
C GLU A 115 5.18 16.21 -3.70
N GLY A 116 6.07 15.34 -3.21
CA GLY A 116 6.27 14.01 -3.77
C GLY A 116 5.39 12.97 -3.05
N PRO A 117 4.92 11.91 -3.73
CA PRO A 117 5.08 11.63 -5.17
C PRO A 117 4.22 12.54 -6.04
N HIS A 118 4.54 12.64 -7.33
CA HIS A 118 3.76 13.44 -8.29
C HIS A 118 2.49 12.72 -8.77
N GLY A 119 2.35 11.45 -8.43
CA GLY A 119 1.16 10.66 -8.67
C GLY A 119 1.19 9.38 -7.87
N LEU A 120 0.01 8.83 -7.60
CA LEU A 120 -0.18 7.58 -6.90
C LEU A 120 -1.18 6.73 -7.66
N TRP A 121 -0.76 5.54 -8.05
CA TRP A 121 -1.63 4.47 -8.52
C TRP A 121 -1.67 3.39 -7.44
N LEU A 122 -2.87 2.87 -7.15
CA LEU A 122 -3.07 1.79 -6.19
C LEU A 122 -3.89 0.69 -6.85
N LEU A 123 -3.32 -0.51 -6.97
CA LEU A 123 -4.05 -1.68 -7.46
C LEU A 123 -4.99 -2.18 -6.38
N CYS A 124 -6.30 -2.05 -6.62
CA CYS A 124 -7.35 -2.58 -5.74
C CYS A 124 -8.00 -3.79 -6.42
N PRO A 125 -7.76 -5.02 -5.93
CA PRO A 125 -8.50 -6.19 -6.40
C PRO A 125 -9.99 -6.03 -6.09
N MET A 126 -10.87 -6.22 -7.07
CA MET A 126 -12.32 -6.13 -6.89
C MET A 126 -13.04 -7.22 -7.68
N GLU A 127 -14.19 -7.66 -7.16
CA GLU A 127 -15.05 -8.65 -7.81
C GLU A 127 -16.01 -8.02 -8.83
N SER A 128 -16.42 -6.76 -8.62
CA SER A 128 -17.35 -6.05 -9.50
C SER A 128 -16.98 -4.59 -9.69
N ARG A 129 -17.19 -4.07 -10.90
CA ARG A 129 -17.01 -2.64 -11.24
C ARG A 129 -18.04 -1.72 -10.60
N THR A 130 -19.14 -2.27 -10.10
CA THR A 130 -20.17 -1.49 -9.40
C THR A 130 -19.77 -1.18 -7.96
N GLN A 131 -18.71 -1.82 -7.45
CA GLN A 131 -18.21 -1.57 -6.10
C GLN A 131 -17.26 -0.37 -6.08
N ASP A 132 -17.20 0.25 -4.90
CA ASP A 132 -16.20 1.24 -4.60
C ASP A 132 -14.84 0.59 -4.40
N PRO A 133 -13.74 1.22 -4.88
CA PRO A 133 -12.40 0.71 -4.66
C PRO A 133 -12.18 0.54 -3.15
N HIS A 134 -11.71 -0.64 -2.78
CA HIS A 134 -11.48 -1.00 -1.39
C HIS A 134 -10.32 -1.98 -1.26
N LEU A 135 -9.79 -2.07 -0.04
CA LEU A 135 -8.81 -3.07 0.38
C LEU A 135 -9.46 -3.85 1.54
N ASP A 136 -9.76 -5.13 1.35
CA ASP A 136 -10.40 -5.99 2.37
C ASP A 136 -11.60 -5.32 3.09
N GLY A 137 -12.47 -4.67 2.32
CA GLY A 137 -13.65 -3.95 2.79
C GLY A 137 -13.39 -2.52 3.31
N GLN A 138 -12.14 -2.10 3.45
CA GLN A 138 -11.78 -0.72 3.82
C GLN A 138 -11.79 0.19 2.58
N PRO A 139 -12.51 1.32 2.61
CA PRO A 139 -12.67 2.17 1.44
C PRO A 139 -11.36 2.85 1.04
N VAL A 140 -11.10 2.93 -0.26
CA VAL A 140 -10.06 3.77 -0.85
C VAL A 140 -10.73 5.01 -1.43
N GLU A 141 -10.37 6.19 -0.95
CA GLU A 141 -11.01 7.43 -1.42
C GLU A 141 -10.52 7.79 -2.83
N ALA A 142 -11.39 7.69 -3.82
CA ALA A 142 -11.10 8.09 -5.20
C ALA A 142 -12.20 8.99 -5.75
N LEU A 143 -11.80 10.05 -6.46
CA LEU A 143 -12.73 10.99 -7.09
C LEU A 143 -13.31 10.38 -8.39
N ARG A 144 -14.55 9.89 -8.29
CA ARG A 144 -15.24 9.13 -9.36
C ARG A 144 -15.38 9.83 -10.71
N ASN A 145 -15.24 11.15 -10.76
CA ASN A 145 -15.47 11.96 -11.97
C ASN A 145 -14.26 12.78 -12.41
N ASP A 146 -13.09 12.56 -11.80
CA ASP A 146 -11.87 13.35 -12.07
C ASP A 146 -10.76 12.51 -12.70
N GLY A 147 -11.09 11.32 -13.21
CA GLY A 147 -10.12 10.40 -13.84
C GLY A 147 -9.26 9.61 -12.86
N GLU A 148 -9.51 9.68 -11.54
CA GLU A 148 -8.77 8.91 -10.52
C GLU A 148 -9.08 7.40 -10.51
N LEU A 149 -10.05 6.95 -11.31
CA LEU A 149 -10.45 5.53 -11.41
C LEU A 149 -10.26 4.97 -12.81
N ALA A 150 -9.57 3.84 -12.88
CA ALA A 150 -9.45 3.03 -14.08
C ALA A 150 -9.79 1.57 -13.76
N TYR A 151 -10.61 0.93 -14.60
CA TYR A 151 -10.94 -0.49 -14.47
C TYR A 151 -10.10 -1.29 -15.46
N LEU A 152 -9.35 -2.24 -14.93
CA LEU A 152 -8.65 -3.23 -15.74
C LEU A 152 -9.65 -4.31 -16.16
N ASP A 153 -9.63 -4.69 -17.43
CA ASP A 153 -10.45 -5.77 -17.96
C ASP A 153 -9.62 -7.02 -18.26
N GLY A 154 -10.30 -8.14 -18.50
CA GLY A 154 -9.63 -9.39 -18.84
C GLY A 154 -8.85 -9.32 -20.16
N GLU A 155 -9.12 -8.35 -21.03
CA GLU A 155 -8.38 -8.14 -22.27
C GLU A 155 -7.03 -7.46 -22.01
N PHE A 156 -6.97 -6.53 -21.06
CA PHE A 156 -5.71 -5.93 -20.60
C PHE A 156 -4.70 -7.01 -20.18
N LEU A 157 -5.15 -8.07 -19.51
CA LEU A 157 -4.31 -9.20 -19.06
C LEU A 157 -3.87 -10.15 -20.19
N LYS A 158 -4.49 -10.06 -21.37
CA LYS A 158 -4.15 -10.89 -22.54
C LYS A 158 -3.22 -10.17 -23.51
N GLN A 159 -3.03 -8.86 -23.37
CA GLN A 159 -2.19 -8.08 -24.26
C GLN A 159 -0.71 -8.25 -23.86
N PRO A 160 0.20 -8.52 -24.82
CA PRO A 160 1.62 -8.52 -24.54
C PRO A 160 2.09 -7.12 -24.09
N ALA A 161 3.05 -7.10 -23.16
CA ALA A 161 3.69 -5.87 -22.68
C ALA A 161 4.49 -5.16 -23.78
#